data_AF-M4YJZ9-F1
#
_entry.id   AF-M4YJZ9-F1
#
_cell.length_a   1.000
_cell.length_b   1.000
_cell.length_c   1.000
_cell.angle_alpha   90.00
_cell.angle_beta   90.00
_cell.angle_gamma   90.00
#
_symmetry.space_group_name_H-M   'P 1'
#
loop_
_entity.id
_entity.type
_entity.pdbx_description
1 polymer ?
#
loop_
_entity_poly.entity_id
_entity_poly.type
_entity_poly.pdbx_seq_one_letter_code
_entity_poly.pdbx_strand_id
1 'polypeptide(L)'
;MADNFMVEKLGLQTLVIDVDNPRFPQTSSEQEAIDVMLSRIPDKILAMARDIAKHGLNPSTVPVVFATDDGKYIVKDGNRRITSLKVLMNPKLAKDANLRKKFEKIQFDRSDFKYINCVVFDDESAADHWVELNHQNDSTGIGHQDWGAIPKMRDARNHGKSVPVLEMFEMVQRAEPTIDEDNFTITTLNRVVGNKRFKELTGLKVVGNNFTINIPEKDFVNCLVEISKDISDANRPDHIDSRIANSSAEVVEYLEKKVKAGFFENTGNPSSFQY
;
A
#
# COMPACT_ATOMS: atom_id res chain seq x y z
N MET A 1 -30.43 5.61 16.57
CA MET A 1 -30.47 4.24 17.10
C MET A 1 -29.04 3.94 17.49
N ALA A 2 -28.78 3.67 18.78
CA ALA A 2 -27.44 3.30 19.20
C ALA A 2 -27.32 1.80 18.91
N ASP A 3 -26.48 1.44 17.95
CA ASP A 3 -26.05 0.05 17.82
C ASP A 3 -25.37 -0.30 19.15
N ASN A 4 -25.90 -1.29 19.86
CA ASN A 4 -25.32 -1.75 21.12
C ASN A 4 -24.05 -2.52 20.79
N PHE A 5 -22.92 -1.83 20.76
CA PHE A 5 -21.61 -2.46 20.79
C PHE A 5 -20.89 -2.13 22.09
N MET A 6 -20.09 -3.07 22.56
CA MET A 6 -19.24 -2.89 23.73
C MET A 6 -17.79 -3.16 23.35
N VAL A 7 -16.86 -2.38 23.91
CA VAL A 7 -15.43 -2.70 23.79
C VAL A 7 -15.05 -3.56 24.98
N GLU A 8 -14.70 -4.81 24.70
CA GLU A 8 -14.38 -5.80 25.73
C GLU A 8 -13.00 -6.41 25.51
N LYS A 9 -12.41 -6.91 26.60
CA LYS A 9 -11.12 -7.59 26.59
C LYS A 9 -11.35 -9.10 26.70
N LEU A 10 -11.38 -9.77 25.55
CA LEU A 10 -11.75 -11.19 25.42
C LEU A 10 -10.52 -12.10 25.43
N GLY A 11 -10.66 -13.32 25.96
CA GLY A 11 -9.60 -14.32 25.89
C GLY A 11 -9.38 -14.81 24.45
N LEU A 12 -8.13 -14.94 23.99
CA LEU A 12 -7.85 -15.39 22.62
C LEU A 12 -8.53 -16.74 22.26
N GLN A 13 -8.70 -17.61 23.26
CA GLN A 13 -9.35 -18.91 23.14
C GLN A 13 -10.89 -18.87 23.03
N THR A 14 -11.52 -17.72 23.32
CA THR A 14 -12.96 -17.53 23.15
C THR A 14 -13.29 -16.98 21.76
N LEU A 15 -12.31 -16.38 21.09
CA LEU A 15 -12.43 -15.94 19.70
C LEU A 15 -12.42 -17.15 18.76
N VAL A 16 -13.30 -17.16 17.76
CA VAL A 16 -13.43 -18.23 16.76
C VAL A 16 -13.28 -17.61 15.36
N ILE A 17 -12.41 -18.19 14.52
CA ILE A 17 -12.30 -17.75 13.12
C ILE A 17 -13.61 -18.08 12.40
N ASP A 18 -14.16 -17.08 11.73
CA ASP A 18 -15.39 -17.21 10.97
C ASP A 18 -15.22 -18.21 9.82
N VAL A 19 -16.09 -19.22 9.79
CA VAL A 19 -16.10 -20.28 8.76
C VAL A 19 -16.71 -19.81 7.45
N ASP A 20 -17.48 -18.73 7.48
CA ASP A 20 -18.15 -18.06 6.36
C ASP A 20 -17.38 -16.80 5.91
N ASN A 21 -16.09 -16.71 6.24
CA ASN A 21 -15.23 -15.59 5.88
C ASN A 21 -15.24 -15.34 4.36
N PRO A 22 -15.60 -14.13 3.88
CA PRO A 22 -15.71 -13.83 2.46
C PRO A 22 -14.43 -14.02 1.62
N ARG A 23 -13.28 -14.24 2.27
CA ARG A 23 -11.99 -14.49 1.62
C ARG A 23 -11.86 -15.90 1.03
N PHE A 24 -12.72 -16.83 1.41
CA PHE A 24 -12.71 -18.21 0.92
C PHE A 24 -14.12 -18.82 0.89
N PRO A 25 -14.34 -19.90 0.11
CA PRO A 25 -15.57 -20.67 0.21
C PRO A 25 -15.79 -21.12 1.65
N GLN A 26 -17.06 -21.23 2.05
CA GLN A 26 -17.46 -21.71 3.36
C GLN A 26 -16.68 -22.97 3.76
N THR A 27 -16.22 -22.98 5.01
CA THR A 27 -15.47 -24.08 5.61
C THR A 27 -16.32 -24.80 6.65
N SER A 28 -15.96 -26.04 6.97
CA SER A 28 -16.71 -26.88 7.92
C SER A 28 -16.25 -26.72 9.37
N SER A 29 -15.11 -26.08 9.60
CA SER A 29 -14.52 -25.91 10.94
C SER A 29 -13.53 -24.75 11.00
N GLU A 30 -13.27 -24.24 12.20
CA GLU A 30 -12.23 -23.24 12.46
C GLU A 30 -10.85 -23.70 11.95
N GLN A 31 -10.49 -24.97 12.17
CA GLN A 31 -9.20 -25.50 11.71
C GLN A 31 -9.10 -25.47 10.18
N GLU A 32 -10.19 -25.79 9.48
CA GLU A 32 -10.23 -25.69 8.02
C GLU A 32 -10.13 -24.23 7.55
N ALA A 33 -10.82 -23.29 8.20
CA ALA A 33 -10.70 -21.86 7.93
C ALA A 33 -9.23 -21.37 8.08
N ILE A 34 -8.55 -21.80 9.15
CA ILE A 34 -7.13 -21.51 9.39
C ILE A 34 -6.26 -22.10 8.28
N ASP A 35 -6.46 -23.37 7.91
CA ASP A 35 -5.69 -24.05 6.87
C ASP A 35 -5.86 -23.38 5.49
N VAL A 36 -7.09 -23.03 5.13
CA VAL A 36 -7.40 -22.32 3.88
C VAL A 36 -6.73 -20.94 3.88
N MET A 37 -6.72 -20.23 5.00
CA MET A 37 -6.05 -18.93 5.10
C MET A 37 -4.53 -19.06 4.98
N LEU A 38 -3.94 -20.05 5.66
CA LEU A 38 -2.50 -20.32 5.61
C LEU A 38 -2.04 -20.81 4.24
N SER A 39 -2.89 -21.52 3.48
CA SER A 39 -2.55 -21.96 2.12
C SER A 39 -2.67 -20.84 1.08
N ARG A 40 -3.68 -19.96 1.20
CA ARG A 40 -3.91 -18.87 0.24
C ARG A 40 -2.95 -17.70 0.40
N ILE A 41 -2.65 -17.30 1.64
CA ILE A 41 -1.87 -16.09 1.93
C ILE A 41 -0.79 -16.30 3.01
N PRO A 42 0.03 -17.37 2.95
CA PRO A 42 0.98 -17.75 4.00
C PRO A 42 1.93 -16.61 4.39
N ASP A 43 2.49 -15.93 3.39
CA ASP A 43 3.48 -14.87 3.62
C ASP A 43 2.86 -13.64 4.28
N LYS A 44 1.59 -13.33 3.99
CA LYS A 44 0.86 -12.21 4.63
C LYS A 44 0.55 -12.51 6.09
N ILE A 45 0.10 -13.73 6.40
CA ILE A 45 -0.17 -14.16 7.79
C ILE A 45 1.12 -14.19 8.60
N LEU A 46 2.22 -14.66 8.02
CA LEU A 46 3.52 -14.68 8.66
C LEU A 46 4.10 -13.26 8.87
N ALA A 47 3.96 -12.37 7.89
CA ALA A 47 4.36 -10.97 8.03
C ALA A 47 3.58 -10.29 9.17
N MET A 48 2.27 -10.51 9.23
CA MET A 48 1.41 -9.99 10.30
C MET A 48 1.79 -10.55 11.68
N ALA A 49 2.13 -11.84 11.78
CA ALA A 49 2.58 -12.41 13.04
C ALA A 49 3.92 -11.84 13.52
N ARG A 50 4.86 -11.56 12.59
CA ARG A 50 6.13 -10.89 12.93
C ARG A 50 5.92 -9.46 13.39
N ASP A 51 4.99 -8.75 12.75
CA ASP A 51 4.63 -7.39 13.13
C ASP A 51 4.01 -7.37 14.55
N ILE A 52 3.02 -8.24 14.80
CA ILE A 52 2.40 -8.41 16.13
C ILE A 52 3.44 -8.75 17.20
N ALA A 53 4.35 -9.69 16.92
CA ALA A 53 5.41 -10.08 17.85
C ALA A 53 6.35 -8.92 18.21
N LYS A 54 6.59 -7.99 17.27
CA LYS A 54 7.54 -6.90 17.43
C LYS A 54 6.90 -5.63 18.00
N HIS A 55 5.66 -5.34 17.62
CA HIS A 55 5.00 -4.05 17.86
C HIS A 55 3.69 -4.17 18.65
N GLY A 56 3.21 -5.38 18.92
CA GLY A 56 1.89 -5.62 19.50
C GLY A 56 0.78 -5.57 18.45
N LEU A 57 -0.47 -5.70 18.89
CA LEU A 57 -1.63 -5.52 18.03
C LEU A 57 -1.81 -4.04 17.71
N ASN A 58 -2.13 -3.72 16.45
CA ASN A 58 -2.43 -2.36 16.05
C ASN A 58 -3.64 -1.82 16.86
N PRO A 59 -3.46 -0.80 17.73
CA PRO A 59 -4.54 -0.28 18.56
C PRO A 59 -5.57 0.55 17.76
N SER A 60 -5.25 0.97 16.53
CA SER A 60 -6.16 1.78 15.69
C SER A 60 -7.21 0.96 14.95
N THR A 61 -7.11 -0.37 14.99
CA THR A 61 -8.05 -1.28 14.33
C THR A 61 -8.35 -2.40 15.31
N VAL A 62 -9.56 -2.45 15.84
CA VAL A 62 -9.94 -3.44 16.85
C VAL A 62 -10.74 -4.55 16.15
N PRO A 63 -10.46 -5.85 16.38
CA PRO A 63 -11.28 -6.92 15.84
C PRO A 63 -12.77 -6.74 16.19
N VAL A 64 -13.63 -6.96 15.20
CA VAL A 64 -15.08 -6.93 15.37
C VAL A 64 -15.58 -8.36 15.52
N VAL A 65 -16.36 -8.61 16.55
CA VAL A 65 -16.88 -9.93 16.88
C VAL A 65 -18.36 -9.85 17.25
N PHE A 66 -19.07 -10.97 17.13
CA PHE A 66 -20.40 -11.13 17.72
C PHE A 66 -20.43 -12.34 18.63
N ALA A 67 -21.21 -12.24 19.71
CA ALA A 67 -21.32 -13.30 20.71
C ALA A 67 -22.14 -14.49 20.19
N THR A 68 -21.82 -15.69 20.68
CA THR A 68 -22.60 -16.91 20.46
C THR A 68 -23.15 -17.42 21.79
N ASP A 69 -24.23 -18.21 21.74
CA ASP A 69 -24.91 -18.76 22.92
C ASP A 69 -24.00 -19.62 23.82
N ASP A 70 -22.92 -20.20 23.27
CA ASP A 70 -21.95 -21.03 23.97
C ASP A 70 -20.78 -20.22 24.60
N GLY A 71 -20.89 -18.88 24.63
CA GLY A 71 -19.88 -18.00 25.22
C GLY A 71 -18.60 -17.86 24.39
N LYS A 72 -18.70 -18.15 23.09
CA LYS A 72 -17.67 -17.85 22.10
C LYS A 72 -18.00 -16.56 21.37
N TYR A 73 -17.04 -16.11 20.57
CA TYR A 73 -17.14 -14.87 19.81
C TYR A 73 -16.63 -15.14 18.40
N ILE A 74 -17.51 -15.05 17.41
CA ILE A 74 -17.13 -15.24 16.01
C ILE A 74 -16.49 -13.95 15.51
N VAL A 75 -15.31 -14.05 14.92
CA VAL A 75 -14.55 -12.91 14.41
C VAL A 75 -15.08 -12.51 13.05
N LYS A 76 -15.86 -11.43 12.98
CA LYS A 76 -16.41 -10.93 11.72
C LYS A 76 -15.40 -10.06 10.95
N ASP A 77 -14.68 -9.19 11.65
CA ASP A 77 -13.54 -8.43 11.10
C ASP A 77 -12.27 -8.59 11.94
N GLY A 78 -11.11 -8.60 11.27
CA GLY A 78 -9.82 -8.89 11.89
C GLY A 78 -9.43 -10.38 11.83
N ASN A 79 -10.15 -11.20 11.07
CA ASN A 79 -9.88 -12.63 10.88
C ASN A 79 -8.40 -12.96 10.61
N ARG A 80 -7.74 -12.26 9.69
CA ARG A 80 -6.30 -12.47 9.42
C ARG A 80 -5.44 -12.26 10.66
N ARG A 81 -5.77 -11.26 11.47
CA ARG A 81 -5.02 -10.90 12.67
C ARG A 81 -5.20 -11.92 13.77
N ILE A 82 -6.44 -12.36 13.99
CA ILE A 82 -6.72 -13.41 14.98
C ILE A 82 -6.11 -14.74 14.52
N THR A 83 -6.17 -15.09 13.23
CA THR A 83 -5.48 -16.27 12.69
C THR A 83 -3.97 -16.18 12.89
N SER A 84 -3.33 -15.07 12.49
CA SER A 84 -1.89 -14.84 12.72
C SER A 84 -1.54 -15.03 14.19
N LEU A 85 -2.36 -14.48 15.10
CA LEU A 85 -2.10 -14.56 16.52
C LEU A 85 -2.32 -15.97 17.10
N LYS A 86 -3.39 -16.66 16.69
CA LYS A 86 -3.66 -18.05 17.08
C LYS A 86 -2.52 -18.98 16.64
N VAL A 87 -2.03 -18.82 15.40
CA VAL A 87 -0.91 -19.63 14.87
C VAL A 87 0.42 -19.24 15.52
N LEU A 88 0.64 -17.95 15.81
CA LEU A 88 1.80 -17.48 16.57
C LEU A 88 1.82 -18.07 18.00
N MET A 89 0.67 -18.09 18.66
CA MET A 89 0.50 -18.72 19.97
C MET A 89 0.61 -20.24 19.88
N ASN A 90 0.04 -20.88 18.88
CA ASN A 90 0.12 -22.33 18.71
C ASN A 90 0.56 -22.69 17.28
N PRO A 91 1.88 -22.76 17.01
CA PRO A 91 2.38 -23.10 15.68
C PRO A 91 1.92 -24.47 15.15
N LYS A 92 1.44 -25.37 16.02
CA LYS A 92 0.86 -26.67 15.60
C LYS A 92 -0.40 -26.53 14.75
N LEU A 93 -1.08 -25.37 14.80
CA LEU A 93 -2.21 -25.07 13.91
C LEU A 93 -1.78 -24.95 12.44
N ALA A 94 -0.49 -24.67 12.17
CA ALA A 94 0.07 -24.77 10.83
C ALA A 94 0.45 -26.22 10.50
N LYS A 95 -0.34 -26.85 9.62
CA LYS A 95 -0.08 -28.22 9.13
C LYS A 95 1.21 -28.31 8.32
N ASP A 96 1.50 -27.30 7.49
CA ASP A 96 2.74 -27.22 6.72
C ASP A 96 3.96 -27.07 7.65
N ALA A 97 4.88 -28.03 7.57
CA ALA A 97 6.02 -28.10 8.47
C ALA A 97 7.03 -26.94 8.28
N ASN A 98 7.17 -26.42 7.05
CA ASN A 98 8.07 -25.31 6.78
C ASN A 98 7.52 -24.01 7.35
N LEU A 99 6.22 -23.77 7.17
CA LEU A 99 5.52 -22.62 7.71
C LEU A 99 5.48 -22.66 9.24
N ARG A 100 5.17 -23.83 9.84
CA ARG A 100 5.24 -24.04 11.28
C ARG A 100 6.60 -23.66 11.86
N LYS A 101 7.70 -24.14 11.25
CA LYS A 101 9.07 -23.77 11.66
C LYS A 101 9.32 -22.26 11.57
N LYS A 102 8.70 -21.55 10.64
CA LYS A 102 8.82 -20.09 10.54
C LYS A 102 8.12 -19.39 11.71
N PHE A 103 6.95 -19.87 12.14
CA PHE A 103 6.25 -19.35 13.32
C PHE A 103 6.97 -19.66 14.63
N GLU A 104 7.48 -20.89 14.79
CA GLU A 104 8.25 -21.30 15.98
C GLU A 104 9.51 -20.45 16.23
N LYS A 105 10.07 -19.85 15.17
CA LYS A 105 11.25 -18.98 15.27
C LYS A 105 10.92 -17.56 15.73
N ILE A 106 9.66 -17.15 15.74
CA ILE A 106 9.26 -15.79 16.15
C ILE A 106 9.31 -15.71 17.67
N GLN A 107 10.16 -14.84 18.21
CA GLN A 107 10.26 -14.58 19.63
C GLN A 107 9.28 -13.47 20.02
N PHE A 108 8.51 -13.68 21.10
CA PHE A 108 7.54 -12.72 21.63
C PHE A 108 7.13 -13.10 23.07
N ASP A 109 6.62 -12.14 23.83
CA ASP A 109 5.99 -12.44 25.12
C ASP A 109 4.55 -12.91 24.91
N ARG A 110 4.28 -14.15 25.28
CA ARG A 110 2.96 -14.78 25.11
C ARG A 110 1.91 -14.21 26.07
N SER A 111 2.33 -13.59 27.17
CA SER A 111 1.42 -13.03 28.17
C SER A 111 0.66 -11.81 27.65
N ASP A 112 1.29 -11.04 26.75
CA ASP A 112 0.71 -9.85 26.11
C ASP A 112 -0.51 -10.17 25.25
N PHE A 113 -0.61 -11.40 24.74
CA PHE A 113 -1.64 -11.79 23.78
C PHE A 113 -2.65 -12.82 24.31
N LYS A 114 -2.73 -12.97 25.64
CA LYS A 114 -3.78 -13.79 26.26
C LYS A 114 -5.17 -13.19 26.06
N TYR A 115 -5.23 -11.87 26.04
CA TYR A 115 -6.48 -11.12 25.99
C TYR A 115 -6.42 -10.04 24.92
N ILE A 116 -7.50 -9.90 24.16
CA ILE A 116 -7.60 -9.08 22.96
C ILE A 116 -8.74 -8.11 23.17
N ASN A 117 -8.48 -6.82 22.95
CA ASN A 117 -9.57 -5.84 22.88
C ASN A 117 -10.37 -6.13 21.61
N CYS A 118 -11.68 -6.23 21.74
CA CYS A 118 -12.62 -6.52 20.66
C CYS A 118 -13.81 -5.55 20.76
N VAL A 119 -14.37 -5.18 19.62
CA VAL A 119 -15.71 -4.58 19.55
C VAL A 119 -16.69 -5.73 19.44
N VAL A 120 -17.55 -5.87 20.44
CA VAL A 120 -18.53 -6.95 20.58
C VAL A 120 -19.90 -6.41 20.20
N PHE A 121 -20.53 -7.07 19.22
CA PHE A 121 -21.92 -6.86 18.84
C PHE A 121 -22.80 -8.01 19.36
N ASP A 122 -24.09 -7.71 19.55
CA ASP A 122 -25.08 -8.69 20.01
C ASP A 122 -25.28 -9.83 19.00
N ASP A 123 -25.27 -9.52 17.71
CA ASP A 123 -25.43 -10.48 16.62
C ASP A 123 -24.63 -10.09 15.36
N GLU A 124 -24.60 -11.02 14.39
CA GLU A 124 -23.90 -10.84 13.12
C GLU A 124 -24.45 -9.66 12.30
N SER A 125 -25.77 -9.50 12.23
CA SER A 125 -26.41 -8.46 11.43
C SER A 125 -26.07 -7.06 11.95
N ALA A 126 -25.89 -6.90 13.26
CA ALA A 126 -25.47 -5.64 13.86
C ALA A 126 -24.01 -5.29 13.52
N ALA A 127 -23.15 -6.29 13.33
CA ALA A 127 -21.76 -6.10 12.91
C ALA A 127 -21.62 -5.85 11.41
N ASP A 128 -22.48 -6.47 10.58
CA ASP A 128 -22.38 -6.47 9.11
C ASP A 128 -22.24 -5.06 8.52
N HIS A 129 -23.05 -4.09 8.95
CA HIS A 129 -22.99 -2.72 8.44
C HIS A 129 -21.59 -2.10 8.59
N TRP A 130 -20.98 -2.24 9.76
CA TRP A 130 -19.66 -1.67 10.05
C TRP A 130 -18.54 -2.42 9.33
N VAL A 131 -18.67 -3.73 9.20
CA VAL A 131 -17.71 -4.54 8.46
C VAL A 131 -17.77 -4.21 6.98
N GLU A 132 -18.96 -4.07 6.39
CA GLU A 132 -19.11 -3.63 5.01
C GLU A 132 -18.44 -2.27 4.77
N LEU A 133 -18.69 -1.27 5.64
CA LEU A 133 -18.03 0.03 5.53
C LEU A 133 -16.50 -0.06 5.60
N ASN A 134 -15.96 -0.91 6.47
CA ASN A 134 -14.51 -1.09 6.62
C ASN A 134 -13.85 -1.80 5.42
N HIS A 135 -14.59 -2.62 4.67
CA HIS A 135 -14.07 -3.38 3.51
C HIS A 135 -14.51 -2.80 2.15
N GLN A 136 -15.33 -1.74 2.13
CA GLN A 136 -15.63 -1.00 0.91
C GLN A 136 -14.39 -0.23 0.46
N ASN A 137 -13.94 -0.50 -0.77
CA ASN A 137 -13.00 0.39 -1.47
C ASN A 137 -13.77 1.68 -1.77
N ASP A 138 -13.17 2.82 -1.43
CA ASP A 138 -13.83 4.12 -1.32
C ASP A 138 -14.35 4.72 -2.64
N SER A 139 -15.39 4.11 -3.24
CA SER A 139 -16.13 4.70 -4.37
C SER A 139 -17.24 5.64 -3.90
N THR A 140 -17.55 5.66 -2.60
CA THR A 140 -18.69 6.39 -2.01
C THR A 140 -18.30 7.52 -1.05
N GLY A 141 -17.03 7.64 -0.67
CA GLY A 141 -16.50 8.64 0.29
C GLY A 141 -16.65 8.25 1.77
N ILE A 142 -17.10 7.02 2.07
CA ILE A 142 -17.47 6.57 3.43
C ILE A 142 -16.49 5.53 3.99
N GLY A 143 -15.80 4.78 3.11
CA GLY A 143 -14.95 3.65 3.47
C GLY A 143 -13.48 4.03 3.72
N HIS A 144 -12.63 3.02 3.89
CA HIS A 144 -11.18 3.25 4.01
C HIS A 144 -10.58 3.55 2.63
N GLN A 145 -9.98 4.72 2.47
CA GLN A 145 -9.22 5.07 1.27
C GLN A 145 -7.73 4.76 1.48
N ASP A 146 -7.24 3.75 0.77
CA ASP A 146 -5.80 3.46 0.72
C ASP A 146 -5.07 4.65 0.07
N TRP A 147 -3.95 5.07 0.68
CA TRP A 147 -3.09 6.08 0.08
C TRP A 147 -2.58 5.64 -1.30
N GLY A 148 -2.72 6.52 -2.29
CA GLY A 148 -2.08 6.40 -3.60
C GLY A 148 -0.55 6.43 -3.54
N ALA A 149 0.10 6.22 -4.68
CA ALA A 149 1.57 6.17 -4.75
C ALA A 149 2.24 7.49 -4.32
N ILE A 150 1.65 8.63 -4.69
CA ILE A 150 2.19 9.97 -4.39
C ILE A 150 2.07 10.30 -2.89
N PRO A 151 0.90 10.17 -2.22
CA PRO A 151 0.82 10.32 -0.77
C PRO A 151 1.77 9.40 0.00
N LYS A 152 1.94 8.14 -0.45
CA LYS A 152 2.95 7.22 0.12
C LYS A 152 4.39 7.74 -0.03
N MET A 153 4.73 8.39 -1.14
CA MET A 153 6.03 9.02 -1.33
C MET A 153 6.19 10.27 -0.44
N ARG A 154 5.14 11.08 -0.27
CA ARG A 154 5.16 12.23 0.65
C ARG A 154 5.41 11.77 2.10
N ASP A 155 4.72 10.72 2.54
CA ASP A 155 4.95 10.12 3.85
C ASP A 155 6.38 9.58 4.01
N ALA A 156 6.89 8.87 3.00
CA ALA A 156 8.28 8.44 2.98
C ALA A 156 9.28 9.61 3.11
N ARG A 157 9.04 10.73 2.42
CA ARG A 157 9.84 11.97 2.52
C ARG A 157 9.77 12.57 3.92
N ASN A 158 8.58 12.64 4.50
CA ASN A 158 8.37 13.17 5.86
C ASN A 158 9.13 12.35 6.92
N HIS A 159 9.39 11.07 6.62
CA HIS A 159 10.22 10.17 7.43
C HIS A 159 11.69 10.09 6.96
N GLY A 160 12.17 11.08 6.20
CA GLY A 160 13.58 11.24 5.83
C GLY A 160 14.07 10.37 4.67
N LYS A 161 13.18 9.70 3.91
CA LYS A 161 13.58 8.98 2.69
C LYS A 161 13.75 9.95 1.52
N SER A 162 14.77 9.70 0.72
CA SER A 162 14.98 10.43 -0.54
C SER A 162 14.06 9.94 -1.65
N VAL A 163 13.25 10.86 -2.17
CA VAL A 163 12.31 10.67 -3.28
C VAL A 163 12.37 11.88 -4.24
N PRO A 164 13.45 12.06 -5.02
CA PRO A 164 13.63 13.23 -5.90
C PRO A 164 12.57 13.35 -6.99
N VAL A 165 12.01 12.22 -7.45
CA VAL A 165 10.91 12.22 -8.44
C VAL A 165 9.65 12.90 -7.90
N LEU A 166 9.43 12.87 -6.58
CA LEU A 166 8.30 13.56 -5.96
C LEU A 166 8.47 15.08 -6.10
N GLU A 167 9.67 15.61 -5.87
CA GLU A 167 9.95 17.04 -6.06
C GLU A 167 9.76 17.45 -7.53
N MET A 168 10.24 16.63 -8.47
CA MET A 168 10.01 16.85 -9.91
C MET A 168 8.52 16.83 -10.27
N PHE A 169 7.74 15.92 -9.68
CA PHE A 169 6.30 15.88 -9.87
C PHE A 169 5.59 17.08 -9.21
N GLU A 170 6.04 17.54 -8.05
CA GLU A 170 5.51 18.74 -7.40
C GLU A 170 5.86 20.02 -8.20
N MET A 171 6.99 20.06 -8.92
CA MET A 171 7.26 21.11 -9.92
C MET A 171 6.26 21.06 -11.09
N VAL A 172 5.92 19.85 -11.57
CA VAL A 172 4.89 19.67 -12.60
C VAL A 172 3.53 20.15 -12.10
N GLN A 173 3.10 19.75 -10.90
CA GLN A 173 1.82 20.21 -10.34
C GLN A 173 1.75 21.73 -10.18
N ARG A 174 2.86 22.39 -9.80
CA ARG A 174 2.92 23.86 -9.73
C ARG A 174 2.77 24.52 -11.11
N ALA A 175 3.27 23.89 -12.17
CA ALA A 175 3.25 24.43 -13.53
C ALA A 175 1.97 24.04 -14.32
N GLU A 176 1.41 22.86 -14.05
CA GLU A 176 0.24 22.30 -14.69
C GLU A 176 -0.66 21.62 -13.63
N PRO A 177 -1.48 22.40 -12.89
CA PRO A 177 -2.33 21.88 -11.82
C PRO A 177 -3.46 20.94 -12.28
N THR A 178 -3.65 20.79 -13.59
CA THR A 178 -4.70 19.94 -14.18
C THR A 178 -4.34 18.46 -14.22
N ILE A 179 -3.06 18.12 -13.99
CA ILE A 179 -2.61 16.73 -13.92
C ILE A 179 -3.07 16.13 -12.59
N ASP A 180 -4.02 15.21 -12.68
CA ASP A 180 -4.61 14.52 -11.55
C ASP A 180 -3.60 13.57 -10.88
N GLU A 181 -3.27 13.86 -9.62
CA GLU A 181 -2.31 13.05 -8.85
C GLU A 181 -2.82 11.66 -8.50
N ASP A 182 -4.13 11.48 -8.35
CA ASP A 182 -4.72 10.20 -7.94
C ASP A 182 -4.64 9.17 -9.07
N ASN A 183 -4.71 9.65 -10.32
CA ASN A 183 -4.60 8.83 -11.53
C ASN A 183 -3.20 8.86 -12.16
N PHE A 184 -2.24 9.60 -11.59
CA PHE A 184 -0.89 9.73 -12.15
C PHE A 184 0.01 8.54 -11.84
N THR A 185 0.57 7.92 -12.89
CA THR A 185 1.54 6.83 -12.72
C THR A 185 2.96 7.36 -12.46
N ILE A 186 3.22 7.83 -11.23
CA ILE A 186 4.53 8.39 -10.83
C ILE A 186 5.72 7.42 -11.02
N THR A 187 5.47 6.11 -11.02
CA THR A 187 6.52 5.12 -11.30
C THR A 187 7.02 5.18 -12.73
N THR A 188 6.16 5.52 -13.70
CA THR A 188 6.55 5.72 -15.10
C THR A 188 7.41 6.98 -15.23
N LEU A 189 7.00 8.08 -14.60
CA LEU A 189 7.83 9.30 -14.53
C LEU A 189 9.21 8.99 -13.93
N ASN A 190 9.25 8.23 -12.82
CA ASN A 190 10.52 7.84 -12.19
C ASN A 190 11.43 7.03 -13.12
N ARG A 191 10.87 6.13 -13.95
CA ARG A 191 11.65 5.40 -14.97
C ARG A 191 12.24 6.33 -16.02
N VAL A 192 11.46 7.30 -16.49
CA VAL A 192 11.90 8.27 -17.50
C VAL A 192 13.01 9.16 -16.96
N VAL A 193 12.82 9.82 -15.82
CA VAL A 193 13.83 10.72 -15.23
C VAL A 193 15.06 9.97 -14.72
N GLY A 194 14.89 8.70 -14.34
CA GLY A 194 15.97 7.81 -13.94
C GLY A 194 16.86 7.34 -15.09
N ASN A 195 16.37 7.43 -16.33
CA ASN A 195 17.06 6.94 -17.53
C ASN A 195 18.34 7.73 -17.83
N LYS A 196 19.38 7.03 -18.30
CA LYS A 196 20.67 7.64 -18.63
C LYS A 196 20.52 8.74 -19.69
N ARG A 197 19.71 8.51 -20.73
CA ARG A 197 19.51 9.47 -21.81
C ARG A 197 18.84 10.75 -21.33
N PHE A 198 17.82 10.66 -20.48
CA PHE A 198 17.18 11.82 -19.88
C PHE A 198 18.16 12.66 -19.07
N LYS A 199 19.02 12.01 -18.27
CA LYS A 199 20.08 12.68 -17.50
C LYS A 199 21.12 13.36 -18.38
N GLU A 200 21.48 12.76 -19.53
CA GLU A 200 22.38 13.38 -20.51
C GLU A 200 21.74 14.63 -21.15
N LEU A 201 20.45 14.59 -21.47
CA LEU A 201 19.73 15.71 -22.08
C LEU A 201 19.52 16.90 -21.13
N THR A 202 19.31 16.63 -19.84
CA THR A 202 18.95 17.65 -18.83
C THR A 202 20.09 18.02 -17.89
N GLY A 203 21.16 17.22 -17.87
CA GLY A 203 22.22 17.32 -16.87
C GLY A 203 21.79 16.89 -15.46
N LEU A 204 20.65 16.21 -15.31
CA LEU A 204 20.10 15.81 -14.01
C LEU A 204 21.08 14.95 -13.21
N LYS A 205 21.42 15.41 -11.99
CA LYS A 205 22.18 14.65 -11.00
C LYS A 205 21.50 14.69 -9.65
N VAL A 206 21.19 13.52 -9.10
CA VAL A 206 20.61 13.36 -7.76
C VAL A 206 21.73 13.34 -6.72
N VAL A 207 21.63 14.17 -5.69
CA VAL A 207 22.57 14.27 -4.57
C VAL A 207 21.78 14.22 -3.26
N GLY A 208 21.77 13.06 -2.60
CA GLY A 208 20.99 12.90 -1.36
C GLY A 208 19.49 13.03 -1.61
N ASN A 209 18.85 13.99 -0.93
CA ASN A 209 17.43 14.33 -1.11
C ASN A 209 17.18 15.28 -2.30
N ASN A 210 18.26 15.81 -2.85
CA ASN A 210 18.26 16.96 -3.71
C ASN A 210 18.66 16.57 -5.14
N PHE A 211 18.45 17.47 -6.09
CA PHE A 211 19.01 17.30 -7.42
C PHE A 211 19.49 18.61 -8.03
N THR A 212 20.38 18.48 -9.01
CA THR A 212 20.91 19.57 -9.82
C THR A 212 20.63 19.30 -11.29
N ILE A 213 20.49 20.36 -12.07
CA ILE A 213 20.27 20.33 -13.53
C ILE A 213 21.32 21.20 -14.23
N ASN A 214 21.52 21.00 -15.53
CA ASN A 214 22.44 21.79 -16.35
C ASN A 214 21.74 22.51 -17.51
N ILE A 215 20.44 22.69 -17.39
CA ILE A 215 19.58 23.41 -18.33
C ILE A 215 18.76 24.46 -17.56
N PRO A 216 18.18 25.47 -18.21
CA PRO A 216 17.29 26.41 -17.53
C PRO A 216 16.15 25.69 -16.81
N GLU A 217 15.80 26.11 -15.59
CA GLU A 217 14.70 25.52 -14.80
C GLU A 217 13.39 25.48 -15.57
N LYS A 218 13.08 26.56 -16.29
CA LYS A 218 11.88 26.66 -17.12
C LYS A 218 11.83 25.55 -18.18
N ASP A 219 12.95 25.27 -18.83
CA ASP A 219 13.03 24.24 -19.88
C ASP A 219 12.90 22.85 -19.26
N PHE A 220 13.51 22.62 -18.09
CA PHE A 220 13.36 21.37 -17.33
C PHE A 220 11.90 21.12 -16.91
N VAL A 221 11.23 22.12 -16.34
CA VAL A 221 9.82 22.03 -15.95
C VAL A 221 8.93 21.77 -17.17
N ASN A 222 9.16 22.47 -18.29
CA ASN A 222 8.40 22.24 -19.52
C ASN A 222 8.57 20.80 -20.03
N CYS A 223 9.79 20.24 -19.99
CA CYS A 223 10.04 18.85 -20.34
C CYS A 223 9.24 17.90 -19.44
N LEU A 224 9.28 18.12 -18.11
CA LEU A 224 8.55 17.29 -17.16
C LEU A 224 7.02 17.38 -17.34
N VAL A 225 6.49 18.57 -17.62
CA VAL A 225 5.05 18.78 -17.89
C VAL A 225 4.63 18.01 -19.14
N GLU A 226 5.38 18.10 -20.24
CA GLU A 226 5.07 17.38 -21.47
C GLU A 226 5.09 15.86 -21.27
N ILE A 227 6.12 15.34 -20.60
CA ILE A 227 6.22 13.92 -20.25
C ILE A 227 5.06 13.50 -19.35
N SER A 228 4.68 14.33 -18.38
CA SER A 228 3.59 14.03 -17.46
C SER A 228 2.23 14.05 -18.17
N LYS A 229 2.03 14.93 -19.16
CA LYS A 229 0.85 14.90 -20.03
C LYS A 229 0.77 13.59 -20.82
N ASP A 230 1.87 13.15 -21.42
CA ASP A 230 1.93 11.87 -22.13
C ASP A 230 1.67 10.67 -21.21
N ILE A 231 2.04 10.75 -19.94
CA ILE A 231 1.72 9.72 -18.95
C ILE A 231 0.23 9.72 -18.58
N SER A 232 -0.38 10.90 -18.49
CA SER A 232 -1.72 11.08 -17.92
C SER A 232 -2.86 10.94 -18.93
N ASP A 233 -2.62 11.30 -20.19
CA ASP A 233 -3.66 11.32 -21.24
C ASP A 233 -3.38 10.27 -22.32
N ALA A 234 -4.18 9.21 -22.30
CA ALA A 234 -4.10 8.10 -23.24
C ALA A 234 -4.40 8.49 -24.71
N ASN A 235 -5.00 9.66 -24.95
CA ASN A 235 -5.31 10.14 -26.30
C ASN A 235 -4.14 10.88 -26.95
N ARG A 236 -3.05 11.13 -26.20
CA ARG A 236 -1.89 11.82 -26.75
C ARG A 236 -1.14 10.94 -27.74
N PRO A 237 -0.60 11.52 -28.81
CA PRO A 237 0.12 10.77 -29.84
C PRO A 237 1.38 10.07 -29.29
N ASP A 238 2.01 10.66 -28.28
CA ASP A 238 3.20 10.12 -27.61
C ASP A 238 2.88 9.51 -26.25
N HIS A 239 1.64 9.04 -26.02
CA HIS A 239 1.24 8.43 -24.75
C HIS A 239 2.21 7.32 -24.31
N ILE A 240 2.58 7.34 -23.03
CA ILE A 240 3.41 6.31 -22.40
C ILE A 240 2.82 5.83 -21.09
N ASP A 241 2.88 4.53 -20.86
CA ASP A 241 2.50 3.89 -19.60
C ASP A 241 3.55 2.84 -19.20
N SER A 242 3.25 2.05 -18.17
CA SER A 242 4.14 0.97 -17.73
C SER A 242 4.31 -0.18 -18.74
N ARG A 243 3.48 -0.25 -19.79
CA ARG A 243 3.54 -1.28 -20.83
C ARG A 243 4.36 -0.81 -22.03
N ILE A 244 4.30 0.49 -22.35
CA ILE A 244 5.02 1.12 -23.46
C ILE A 244 6.45 1.49 -23.05
N ALA A 245 6.65 2.03 -21.85
CA ALA A 245 7.95 2.50 -21.35
C ALA A 245 8.47 1.63 -20.21
N ASN A 246 8.55 0.32 -20.42
CA ASN A 246 8.91 -0.66 -19.38
C ASN A 246 10.42 -0.92 -19.32
N SER A 247 11.12 -0.82 -20.45
CA SER A 247 12.55 -1.05 -20.59
C SER A 247 13.33 0.24 -20.81
N SER A 248 14.63 0.20 -20.53
CA SER A 248 15.52 1.34 -20.78
C SER A 248 15.57 1.72 -22.27
N ALA A 249 15.43 0.76 -23.18
CA ALA A 249 15.48 0.99 -24.62
C ALA A 249 14.22 1.71 -25.13
N GLU A 250 13.03 1.29 -24.67
CA GLU A 250 11.75 1.94 -25.01
C GLU A 250 11.70 3.37 -24.48
N VAL A 251 12.19 3.60 -23.26
CA VAL A 251 12.31 4.97 -22.71
C VAL A 251 13.24 5.82 -23.58
N VAL A 252 14.37 5.27 -24.06
CA VAL A 252 15.25 6.00 -24.99
C VAL A 252 14.52 6.31 -26.31
N GLU A 253 13.78 5.36 -26.88
CA GLU A 253 13.01 5.60 -28.11
C GLU A 253 12.01 6.74 -27.95
N TYR A 254 11.26 6.75 -26.84
CA TYR A 254 10.36 7.84 -26.49
C TYR A 254 11.10 9.19 -26.38
N LEU A 255 12.22 9.23 -25.65
CA LEU A 255 13.01 10.45 -25.49
C LEU A 255 13.56 10.96 -26.83
N GLU A 256 14.02 10.08 -27.72
CA GLU A 256 14.50 10.46 -29.05
C GLU A 256 13.39 11.05 -29.94
N LYS A 257 12.14 10.57 -29.81
CA LYS A 257 10.98 11.20 -30.48
C LYS A 257 10.79 12.63 -29.99
N LYS A 258 10.87 12.85 -28.66
CA LYS A 258 10.76 14.19 -28.07
C LYS A 258 11.92 15.11 -28.46
N VAL A 259 13.15 14.60 -28.53
CA VAL A 259 14.31 15.36 -29.04
C VAL A 259 14.06 15.81 -30.48
N LYS A 260 13.58 14.92 -31.37
CA LYS A 260 13.28 15.27 -32.76
C LYS A 260 12.16 16.30 -32.91
N ALA A 261 11.25 16.37 -31.94
CA ALA A 261 10.20 17.37 -31.88
C ALA A 261 10.64 18.70 -31.23
N GLY A 262 11.92 18.84 -30.86
CA GLY A 262 12.50 20.08 -30.34
C GLY A 262 12.34 20.29 -28.82
N PHE A 263 11.84 19.30 -28.08
CA PHE A 263 11.50 19.49 -26.65
C PHE A 263 12.71 19.68 -25.71
N PHE A 264 13.93 19.34 -26.17
CA PHE A 264 15.17 19.50 -25.40
C PHE A 264 16.11 20.56 -25.98
N GLU A 265 15.62 21.42 -26.86
CA GLU A 265 16.40 22.55 -27.40
C GLU A 265 16.54 23.64 -26.33
N ASN A 266 17.62 23.56 -25.55
CA ASN A 266 17.92 24.49 -24.46
C ASN A 266 18.28 25.88 -25.04
N THR A 267 17.36 26.85 -24.92
CA THR A 267 17.54 28.19 -25.50
C THR A 267 18.13 29.22 -24.51
N GLY A 268 18.48 28.80 -23.29
CA GLY A 268 19.02 29.66 -22.23
C GLY A 268 20.33 29.18 -21.60
N ASN A 269 20.94 30.03 -20.77
CA ASN A 269 22.16 29.68 -20.03
C ASN A 269 21.86 28.64 -18.93
N PRO A 270 22.75 27.65 -18.72
CA PRO A 270 22.61 26.66 -17.66
C PRO A 270 22.41 27.33 -16.30
N SER A 271 21.48 26.81 -15.52
CA SER A 271 21.30 27.27 -14.14
C SER A 271 21.66 26.14 -13.18
N SER A 272 22.66 26.35 -12.34
CA SER A 272 23.02 25.40 -11.28
C SER A 272 22.10 25.64 -10.08
N PHE A 273 20.86 25.14 -10.17
CA PHE A 273 19.95 25.13 -9.03
C PHE A 273 20.12 23.84 -8.22
N GLN A 274 20.03 23.98 -6.90
CA GLN A 274 19.92 22.87 -5.96
C GLN A 274 18.49 22.89 -5.41
N TYR A 275 17.71 21.87 -5.77
CA TYR A 275 16.39 21.59 -5.20
C TYR A 275 16.58 20.59 -4.07
#